data_AF-A0A2H0Q8I1-F1
#
_entry.id   AF-A0A2H0Q8I1-F1
#
_cell.length_a   1.000
_cell.length_b   1.000
_cell.length_c   1.000
_cell.angle_alpha   90.00
_cell.angle_beta   90.00
_cell.angle_gamma   90.00
#
_symmetry.space_group_name_H-M   'P 1'
#
loop_
_entity.id
_entity.type
_entity.pdbx_description
1 polymer ?
#
loop_
_entity_poly.entity_id
_entity_poly.type
_entity_poly.pdbx_seq_one_letter_code
_entity_poly.pdbx_strand_id
1 'polypeptide(L)'
;MMMTNDDPYILLANLGISFNRDIDIALSPEECFIALIEQHNILEDRRLLSLTILAFENIQNYLRPDLFKRLASDMTAKGCSVLGGIIFRDHLITPGRWSGLQNVLKKYRVRDLLVGNEKIIKEKGADNFFESFGIRMTQVNKSSSKKLLDREWYLSHNPWLKNRVFFGPSTRADVYTVKTNFLESTAYRFMERFNYTPSSLYGIWNEMTLAQTLGAY
;
A
#
# COMPACT_ATOMS: atom_id res chain seq x y z
N MET A 1 3.66 -10.20 -14.69
CA MET A 1 2.40 -9.76 -14.06
C MET A 1 1.74 -8.78 -15.02
N MET A 2 0.53 -9.05 -15.50
CA MET A 2 -0.17 -8.16 -16.44
C MET A 2 -0.37 -6.81 -15.76
N MET A 3 0.28 -5.77 -16.29
CA MET A 3 0.08 -4.38 -15.86
C MET A 3 -1.20 -3.89 -16.53
N THR A 4 -2.32 -3.98 -15.82
CA THR A 4 -3.51 -3.20 -16.17
C THR A 4 -3.23 -1.74 -15.80
N ASN A 5 -3.47 -0.82 -16.74
CA ASN A 5 -3.49 0.62 -16.47
C ASN A 5 -4.74 0.88 -15.62
N ASP A 6 -4.64 0.63 -14.32
CA ASP A 6 -5.79 0.79 -13.42
C ASP A 6 -6.10 2.28 -13.26
N ASP A 7 -7.37 2.66 -13.20
CA ASP A 7 -7.74 4.07 -12.94
C ASP A 7 -7.19 4.45 -11.54
N PRO A 8 -6.36 5.51 -11.38
CA PRO A 8 -5.82 5.90 -10.07
C PRO A 8 -6.92 6.21 -9.06
N TYR A 9 -8.13 6.56 -9.51
CA TYR A 9 -9.28 6.76 -8.63
C TYR A 9 -9.90 5.44 -8.15
N ILE A 10 -9.82 4.35 -8.91
CA ILE A 10 -10.17 3.00 -8.44
C ILE A 10 -9.15 2.55 -7.38
N LEU A 11 -7.85 2.74 -7.64
CA LEU A 11 -6.80 2.43 -6.66
C LEU A 11 -6.99 3.24 -5.36
N LEU A 12 -7.29 4.53 -5.45
CA LEU A 12 -7.58 5.33 -4.27
C LEU A 12 -8.90 4.95 -3.59
N ALA A 13 -9.92 4.47 -4.32
CA ALA A 13 -11.14 3.93 -3.74
C ALA A 13 -10.88 2.63 -2.96
N ASN A 14 -10.03 1.75 -3.48
CA ASN A 14 -9.54 0.55 -2.77
C ASN A 14 -8.83 0.90 -1.46
N LEU A 15 -8.06 1.99 -1.49
CA LEU A 15 -7.39 2.54 -0.32
C LEU A 15 -8.31 3.41 0.54
N GLY A 16 -9.55 3.64 0.08
CA GLY A 16 -10.60 4.22 0.88
C GLY A 16 -10.99 5.67 0.71
N ILE A 17 -10.45 6.30 -0.30
CA ILE A 17 -10.88 7.63 -0.66
C ILE A 17 -12.26 7.53 -1.32
N SER A 18 -13.18 8.38 -0.89
CA SER A 18 -14.54 8.49 -1.43
C SER A 18 -14.49 8.95 -2.89
N PHE A 19 -14.72 7.99 -3.77
CA PHE A 19 -14.92 8.19 -5.21
C PHE A 19 -16.15 7.39 -5.64
N ASN A 20 -16.83 7.86 -6.69
CA ASN A 20 -17.91 7.12 -7.32
C ASN A 20 -17.32 6.06 -8.28
N ARG A 21 -16.67 5.05 -7.70
CA ARG A 21 -15.96 3.95 -8.37
C ARG A 21 -16.16 2.68 -7.57
N ASP A 22 -16.31 1.56 -8.27
CA ASP A 22 -16.28 0.25 -7.65
C ASP A 22 -14.84 -0.07 -7.22
N ILE A 23 -14.74 -0.77 -6.10
CA ILE A 23 -13.47 -1.26 -5.59
C ILE A 23 -13.03 -2.47 -6.41
N ASP A 24 -11.77 -2.50 -6.79
CA ASP A 24 -11.14 -3.68 -7.36
C ASP A 24 -10.54 -4.53 -6.24
N ILE A 25 -11.29 -5.56 -5.83
CA ILE A 25 -10.84 -6.51 -4.80
C ILE A 25 -9.69 -7.40 -5.26
N ALA A 26 -9.37 -7.41 -6.57
CA ALA A 26 -8.27 -8.19 -7.08
C ALA A 26 -6.97 -7.73 -6.42
N LEU A 27 -6.76 -6.43 -6.24
CA LEU A 27 -5.55 -5.84 -5.66
C LEU A 27 -5.62 -5.70 -4.14
N SER A 28 -4.53 -6.10 -3.47
CA SER A 28 -4.32 -5.77 -2.07
C SER A 28 -4.04 -4.27 -1.89
N PRO A 29 -4.25 -3.71 -0.68
CA PRO A 29 -3.92 -2.32 -0.40
C PRO A 29 -2.45 -1.95 -0.71
N GLU A 30 -1.50 -2.84 -0.42
CA GLU A 30 -0.08 -2.60 -0.72
C GLU A 30 0.19 -2.53 -2.23
N GLU A 31 -0.42 -3.44 -3.01
CA GLU A 31 -0.34 -3.41 -4.47
C GLU A 31 -0.95 -2.12 -5.03
N CYS A 32 -2.06 -1.64 -4.46
CA CYS A 32 -2.67 -0.36 -4.86
C CYS A 32 -1.73 0.83 -4.63
N PHE A 33 -1.03 0.90 -3.49
CA PHE A 33 -0.04 1.95 -3.24
C PHE A 33 1.10 1.92 -4.27
N ILE A 34 1.56 0.74 -4.62
CA ILE A 34 2.69 0.57 -5.54
C ILE A 34 2.27 0.89 -6.96
N ALA A 35 1.08 0.46 -7.39
CA ALA A 35 0.51 0.84 -8.67
C ALA A 35 0.35 2.36 -8.77
N LEU A 36 -0.20 3.02 -7.74
CA LEU A 36 -0.26 4.49 -7.67
C LEU A 36 1.13 5.13 -7.88
N ILE A 37 2.15 4.64 -7.18
CA ILE A 37 3.49 5.23 -7.22
C ILE A 37 4.20 4.98 -8.56
N GLU A 38 4.20 3.74 -9.04
CA GLU A 38 5.00 3.33 -10.20
C GLU A 38 4.30 3.64 -11.53
N GLN A 39 2.96 3.62 -11.58
CA GLN A 39 2.20 3.71 -12.83
C GLN A 39 1.57 5.08 -13.05
N HIS A 40 1.25 5.83 -11.98
CA HIS A 40 0.49 7.10 -12.09
C HIS A 40 1.29 8.36 -11.79
N ASN A 41 2.62 8.26 -11.67
CA ASN A 41 3.53 9.39 -11.46
C ASN A 41 3.03 10.41 -10.41
N ILE A 42 2.53 9.92 -9.27
CA ILE A 42 1.85 10.75 -8.26
C ILE A 42 2.73 11.88 -7.72
N LEU A 43 4.05 11.81 -7.90
CA LEU A 43 4.98 12.83 -7.46
C LEU A 43 4.78 14.18 -8.17
N GLU A 44 4.31 14.16 -9.43
CA GLU A 44 3.99 15.35 -10.21
C GLU A 44 2.54 15.80 -10.01
N ASP A 45 1.63 14.87 -9.66
CA ASP A 45 0.25 15.19 -9.29
C ASP A 45 0.11 15.37 -7.77
N ARG A 46 0.22 16.63 -7.32
CA ARG A 46 0.05 16.98 -5.90
C ARG A 46 -1.28 16.54 -5.31
N ARG A 47 -2.36 16.50 -6.10
CA ARG A 47 -3.66 16.07 -5.60
C ARG A 47 -3.63 14.58 -5.31
N LEU A 48 -3.17 13.76 -6.25
CA LEU A 48 -3.04 12.32 -6.04
C LEU A 48 -2.08 12.00 -4.89
N LEU A 49 -0.94 12.70 -4.79
CA LEU A 49 -0.04 12.51 -3.66
C LEU A 49 -0.68 12.84 -2.32
N SER A 50 -1.39 13.96 -2.22
CA SER A 50 -2.09 14.36 -0.99
C SER A 50 -3.16 13.35 -0.55
N LEU A 51 -3.84 12.72 -1.51
CA LEU A 51 -4.84 11.69 -1.27
C LEU A 51 -4.20 10.37 -0.88
N THR A 52 -3.08 10.01 -1.51
CA THR A 52 -2.32 8.80 -1.18
C THR A 52 -1.77 8.88 0.24
N ILE A 53 -1.25 10.04 0.65
CA ILE A 53 -0.82 10.28 2.05
C ILE A 53 -1.99 10.12 3.02
N LEU A 54 -3.14 10.72 2.72
CA LEU A 54 -4.35 10.60 3.54
C LEU A 54 -4.80 9.13 3.66
N ALA A 55 -4.82 8.41 2.54
CA ALA A 55 -5.23 7.02 2.51
C ALA A 55 -4.28 6.15 3.35
N PHE A 56 -2.96 6.33 3.21
CA PHE A 56 -1.96 5.61 4.00
C PHE A 56 -2.20 5.83 5.50
N GLU A 57 -2.30 7.09 5.92
CA GLU A 57 -2.46 7.44 7.32
C GLU A 57 -3.72 6.79 7.92
N ASN A 58 -4.80 6.71 7.15
CA ASN A 58 -6.07 6.11 7.57
C ASN A 58 -5.98 4.58 7.76
N ILE A 59 -5.28 3.87 6.86
CA ILE A 59 -5.28 2.40 6.85
C ILE A 59 -3.97 1.76 7.34
N GLN A 60 -2.99 2.54 7.77
CA GLN A 60 -1.64 2.07 8.17
C GLN A 60 -1.62 0.88 9.14
N ASN A 61 -2.62 0.77 10.02
CA ASN A 61 -2.73 -0.34 10.97
C ASN A 61 -3.10 -1.67 10.30
N TYR A 62 -3.74 -1.62 9.15
CA TYR A 62 -4.17 -2.77 8.36
C TYR A 62 -3.20 -3.10 7.23
N LEU A 63 -2.20 -2.24 6.98
CA LEU A 63 -1.15 -2.50 6.00
C LEU A 63 -0.10 -3.44 6.56
N ARG A 64 0.67 -4.09 5.69
CA ARG A 64 1.69 -5.09 5.99
C ARG A 64 3.08 -4.59 5.57
N PRO A 65 3.91 -4.12 6.52
CA PRO A 65 5.26 -3.64 6.21
C PRO A 65 6.16 -4.72 5.61
N ASP A 66 5.94 -5.99 5.95
CA ASP A 66 6.67 -7.12 5.36
C ASP A 66 6.32 -7.34 3.88
N LEU A 67 5.05 -7.16 3.50
CA LEU A 67 4.63 -7.22 2.10
C LEU A 67 5.18 -6.02 1.31
N PHE A 68 5.08 -4.80 1.86
CA PHE A 68 5.74 -3.63 1.26
C PHE A 68 7.24 -3.84 1.04
N LYS A 69 7.93 -4.43 2.03
CA LYS A 69 9.38 -4.68 1.92
C LYS A 69 9.72 -5.58 0.75
N ARG A 70 8.85 -6.55 0.45
CA ARG A 70 9.00 -7.44 -0.70
C ARG A 70 8.69 -6.72 -1.99
N LEU A 71 7.51 -6.11 -2.09
CA LEU A 71 7.12 -5.42 -3.32
C LEU A 71 8.07 -4.27 -3.67
N ALA A 72 8.69 -3.63 -2.68
CA ALA A 72 9.73 -2.62 -2.87
C ALA A 72 11.02 -3.16 -3.53
N SER A 73 11.26 -4.48 -3.59
CA SER A 73 12.40 -5.02 -4.35
C SER A 73 12.25 -4.83 -5.86
N ASP A 74 11.02 -4.70 -6.33
CA ASP A 74 10.68 -4.64 -7.75
C ASP A 74 10.32 -3.21 -8.19
N MET A 75 10.27 -2.27 -7.23
CA MET A 75 10.04 -0.85 -7.49
C MET A 75 11.29 -0.15 -8.02
N THR A 76 11.07 0.90 -8.80
CA THR A 76 12.14 1.83 -9.16
C THR A 76 12.72 2.53 -7.92
N ALA A 77 13.94 3.06 -8.04
CA ALA A 77 14.56 3.85 -6.97
C ALA A 77 13.74 5.12 -6.64
N LYS A 78 13.13 5.74 -7.67
CA LYS A 78 12.17 6.84 -7.52
C LYS A 78 10.97 6.36 -6.69
N GLY A 79 10.40 5.22 -7.04
CA GLY A 79 9.32 4.58 -6.30
C GLY A 79 9.60 4.38 -4.82
N CYS A 80 10.75 3.78 -4.52
CA CYS A 80 11.21 3.57 -3.14
C CYS A 80 11.29 4.89 -2.35
N SER A 81 11.80 5.95 -3.00
CA SER A 81 11.87 7.28 -2.38
C SER A 81 10.50 7.88 -2.13
N VAL A 82 9.58 7.77 -3.10
CA VAL A 82 8.20 8.27 -2.95
C VAL A 82 7.48 7.52 -1.84
N LEU A 83 7.56 6.19 -1.83
CA LEU A 83 6.97 5.35 -0.79
C LEU A 83 7.51 5.72 0.60
N GLY A 84 8.83 5.90 0.72
CA GLY A 84 9.47 6.33 1.98
C GLY A 84 8.98 7.69 2.44
N GLY A 85 8.91 8.66 1.52
CA GLY A 85 8.42 10.01 1.81
C GLY A 85 6.92 10.08 2.14
N ILE A 86 6.13 9.05 1.81
CA ILE A 86 4.72 8.92 2.22
C ILE A 86 4.60 8.26 3.59
N ILE A 87 5.28 7.12 3.80
CA ILE A 87 5.14 6.28 5.00
C ILE A 87 5.73 6.97 6.24
N PHE A 88 6.85 7.66 6.10
CA PHE A 88 7.61 8.16 7.26
C PHE A 88 7.39 9.66 7.53
N ARG A 89 6.17 10.19 7.29
CA ARG A 89 5.80 11.61 7.51
C ARG A 89 5.39 11.94 8.95
N ASP A 90 5.94 11.23 9.93
CA ASP A 90 5.64 11.40 11.36
C ASP A 90 4.15 11.20 11.74
N HIS A 91 3.45 10.31 11.05
CA HIS A 91 2.07 9.92 11.35
C HIS A 91 1.92 8.45 11.77
N LEU A 92 3.05 7.75 11.92
CA LEU A 92 3.05 6.32 12.20
C LEU A 92 2.59 6.04 13.64
N ILE A 93 1.50 5.28 13.78
CA ILE A 93 0.97 4.87 15.09
C ILE A 93 1.90 3.88 15.80
N THR A 94 2.57 3.02 15.03
CA THR A 94 3.53 2.03 15.57
C THR A 94 4.83 2.03 14.77
N PRO A 95 5.72 3.01 14.96
CA PRO A 95 6.93 3.19 14.13
C PRO A 95 7.85 1.96 14.11
N GLY A 96 7.97 1.25 15.23
CA GLY A 96 8.83 0.05 15.34
C GLY A 96 8.49 -1.04 14.31
N ARG A 97 7.21 -1.18 13.96
CA ARG A 97 6.70 -2.14 12.95
C ARG A 97 7.24 -1.87 11.54
N TRP A 98 7.59 -0.62 11.25
CA TRP A 98 8.00 -0.13 9.93
C TRP A 98 9.53 -0.02 9.78
N SER A 99 10.29 -0.17 10.86
CA SER A 99 11.76 0.00 10.89
C SER A 99 12.48 -0.84 9.83
N GLY A 100 12.10 -2.11 9.67
CA GLY A 100 12.67 -3.01 8.68
C GLY A 100 12.43 -2.56 7.23
N LEU A 101 11.26 -1.98 6.95
CA LEU A 101 10.95 -1.39 5.64
C LEU A 101 11.74 -0.10 5.42
N GLN A 102 11.85 0.75 6.45
CA GLN A 102 12.58 2.02 6.36
C GLN A 102 14.03 1.82 5.87
N ASN A 103 14.70 0.80 6.41
CA ASN A 103 16.07 0.47 6.03
C ASN A 103 16.17 0.03 4.56
N VAL A 104 15.20 -0.75 4.07
CA VAL A 104 15.15 -1.17 2.67
C VAL A 104 14.92 0.02 1.75
N LEU A 105 13.94 0.87 2.05
CA LEU A 105 13.65 2.05 1.22
C LEU A 105 14.82 3.02 1.22
N LYS A 106 15.48 3.25 2.36
CA LYS A 106 16.70 4.07 2.43
C LYS A 106 17.86 3.48 1.63
N LYS A 107 17.95 2.16 1.48
CA LYS A 107 19.01 1.50 0.69
C LYS A 107 18.80 1.71 -0.82
N TYR A 108 17.55 1.63 -1.29
CA TYR A 108 17.22 1.67 -2.72
C TYR A 108 16.69 3.03 -3.20
N ARG A 109 16.67 4.05 -2.34
CA ARG A 109 16.23 5.41 -2.68
C ARG A 109 17.07 6.05 -3.80
N VAL A 110 16.45 6.96 -4.55
CA VAL A 110 17.20 7.97 -5.33
C VAL A 110 17.92 8.93 -4.37
N ARG A 111 19.08 9.46 -4.78
CA ARG A 111 19.93 10.29 -3.91
C ARG A 111 19.62 11.78 -4.00
N ASP A 112 19.27 12.28 -5.18
CA ASP A 112 18.96 13.69 -5.38
C ASP A 112 18.02 13.84 -6.59
N LEU A 113 16.72 13.88 -6.32
CA LEU A 113 15.69 14.12 -7.31
C LEU A 113 14.98 15.43 -7.00
N LEU A 114 15.15 16.43 -7.86
CA LEU A 114 14.41 17.69 -7.78
C LEU A 114 13.03 17.52 -8.46
N VAL A 115 11.97 17.90 -7.75
CA VAL A 115 10.60 17.91 -8.28
C VAL A 115 10.02 19.33 -8.18
N GLY A 116 9.74 19.92 -9.34
CA GLY A 116 9.27 21.29 -9.44
C GLY A 116 10.41 22.31 -9.58
N ASN A 117 10.15 23.55 -9.14
CA ASN A 117 11.08 24.67 -9.34
C ASN A 117 11.95 24.91 -8.08
N GLU A 118 13.26 24.86 -8.25
CA GLU A 118 14.23 25.04 -7.17
C GLU A 118 14.08 26.39 -6.43
N LYS A 119 13.77 27.48 -7.16
CA LYS A 119 13.56 28.80 -6.53
C LYS A 119 12.38 28.76 -5.56
N ILE A 120 11.28 28.14 -5.96
CA ILE A 120 10.08 28.01 -5.12
C ILE A 120 10.37 27.17 -3.87
N ILE A 121 11.21 26.13 -4.00
CA ILE A 121 11.62 25.31 -2.85
C ILE A 121 12.47 26.12 -1.88
N LYS A 122 13.41 26.95 -2.38
CA LYS A 122 14.21 27.85 -1.55
C LYS A 122 13.36 28.87 -0.81
N GLU A 123 12.30 29.38 -1.44
CA GLU A 123 11.39 30.36 -0.85
C GLU A 123 10.39 29.76 0.14
N LYS A 124 9.79 28.60 -0.18
CA LYS A 124 8.69 27.99 0.58
C LYS A 124 9.11 26.88 1.54
N GLY A 125 10.37 26.45 1.45
CA GLY A 125 10.88 25.30 2.19
C GLY A 125 10.64 23.96 1.49
N ALA A 126 11.54 23.02 1.78
CA ALA A 126 11.45 21.64 1.31
C ALA A 126 10.57 20.78 2.23
N ASP A 127 10.03 19.70 1.66
CA ASP A 127 9.38 18.65 2.43
C ASP A 127 10.46 17.72 3.04
N ASN A 128 10.76 17.91 4.32
CA ASN A 128 11.83 17.20 5.03
C ASN A 128 11.69 15.67 4.95
N PHE A 129 10.45 15.16 4.87
CA PHE A 129 10.20 13.72 4.80
C PHE A 129 10.61 13.17 3.44
N PHE A 130 10.18 13.79 2.34
CA PHE A 130 10.64 13.42 1.00
C PHE A 130 12.14 13.65 0.83
N GLU A 131 12.68 14.73 1.41
CA GLU A 131 14.11 15.03 1.34
C GLU A 131 14.95 13.97 2.06
N SER A 132 14.47 13.43 3.19
CA SER A 132 15.12 12.31 3.88
C SER A 132 15.22 11.03 3.04
N PHE A 133 14.40 10.93 1.99
CA PHE A 133 14.42 9.86 0.99
C PHE A 133 14.95 10.33 -0.38
N GLY A 134 15.65 11.46 -0.44
CA GLY A 134 16.37 11.95 -1.63
C GLY A 134 15.49 12.62 -2.67
N ILE A 135 14.29 13.06 -2.31
CA ILE A 135 13.41 13.86 -3.17
C ILE A 135 13.34 15.28 -2.60
N ARG A 136 13.88 16.25 -3.34
CA ARG A 136 13.74 17.67 -3.00
C ARG A 136 12.51 18.22 -3.70
N MET A 137 11.48 18.50 -2.91
CA MET A 137 10.24 19.10 -3.38
C MET A 137 9.69 20.06 -2.34
N THR A 138 8.80 20.95 -2.77
CA THR A 138 8.01 21.79 -1.85
C THR A 138 7.12 20.96 -0.94
N GLN A 139 6.79 21.47 0.25
CA GLN A 139 5.88 20.81 1.19
C GLN A 139 4.56 20.33 0.55
N VAL A 140 4.15 19.12 0.91
CA VAL A 140 2.89 18.51 0.49
C VAL A 140 2.01 18.23 1.70
N ASN A 141 0.84 18.87 1.74
CA ASN A 141 -0.13 18.61 2.78
C ASN A 141 -1.04 17.45 2.39
N LYS A 142 -1.44 16.62 3.36
CA LYS A 142 -2.47 15.60 3.16
C LYS A 142 -3.81 16.26 2.83
N SER A 143 -4.64 15.54 2.06
CA SER A 143 -6.00 15.98 1.77
C SER A 143 -6.90 15.94 3.02
N SER A 144 -8.07 16.58 2.95
CA SER A 144 -9.06 16.59 4.05
C SER A 144 -9.63 15.20 4.32
N SER A 145 -9.78 14.85 5.60
CA SER A 145 -10.40 13.61 6.07
C SER A 145 -11.86 13.44 5.63
N LYS A 146 -12.56 14.51 5.24
CA LYS A 146 -13.92 14.45 4.64
C LYS A 146 -13.98 13.64 3.34
N LYS A 147 -12.81 13.37 2.73
CA LYS A 147 -12.70 12.54 1.53
C LYS A 147 -12.53 11.05 1.84
N LEU A 148 -12.47 10.65 3.12
CA LEU A 148 -12.42 9.25 3.49
C LEU A 148 -13.83 8.66 3.43
N LEU A 149 -13.93 7.40 3.01
CA LEU A 149 -15.13 6.59 3.21
C LEU A 149 -15.35 6.35 4.71
N ASP A 150 -16.58 6.01 5.10
CA ASP A 150 -16.87 5.64 6.48
C ASP A 150 -16.30 4.26 6.81
N ARG A 151 -15.84 4.05 8.05
CA ARG A 151 -15.24 2.77 8.49
C ARG A 151 -16.16 1.57 8.25
N GLU A 152 -17.45 1.70 8.49
CA GLU A 152 -18.41 0.62 8.26
C GLU A 152 -18.49 0.26 6.77
N TRP A 153 -18.42 1.27 5.91
CA TRP A 153 -18.37 1.07 4.45
C TRP A 153 -17.11 0.27 4.06
N TYR A 154 -15.94 0.61 4.57
CA TYR A 154 -14.70 -0.12 4.27
C TYR A 154 -14.76 -1.60 4.65
N LEU A 155 -15.24 -1.89 5.86
CA LEU A 155 -15.25 -3.26 6.37
C LEU A 155 -16.33 -4.12 5.70
N SER A 156 -17.36 -3.49 5.14
CA SER A 156 -18.39 -4.20 4.36
C SER A 156 -17.97 -4.43 2.91
N HIS A 157 -17.19 -3.52 2.31
CA HIS A 157 -16.87 -3.59 0.89
C HIS A 157 -15.46 -4.13 0.62
N ASN A 158 -14.43 -3.73 1.37
CA ASN A 158 -13.04 -4.16 1.10
C ASN A 158 -12.68 -5.43 1.91
N PRO A 159 -12.62 -6.62 1.25
CA PRO A 159 -12.39 -7.88 1.96
C PRO A 159 -10.97 -7.98 2.55
N TRP A 160 -9.97 -7.33 1.93
CA TRP A 160 -8.60 -7.29 2.47
C TRP A 160 -8.58 -6.62 3.84
N LEU A 161 -9.14 -5.40 3.92
CA LEU A 161 -9.17 -4.65 5.16
C LEU A 161 -10.03 -5.36 6.21
N LYS A 162 -11.22 -5.84 5.81
CA LYS A 162 -12.11 -6.62 6.68
C LYS A 162 -11.38 -7.78 7.34
N ASN A 163 -10.74 -8.64 6.56
CA ASN A 163 -10.09 -9.83 7.08
C ASN A 163 -8.85 -9.51 7.92
N ARG A 164 -8.13 -8.42 7.61
CA ARG A 164 -7.02 -7.94 8.43
C ARG A 164 -7.46 -7.30 9.75
N VAL A 165 -8.71 -6.85 9.88
CA VAL A 165 -9.29 -6.52 11.19
C VAL A 165 -9.47 -7.78 12.04
N PHE A 166 -9.99 -8.87 11.46
CA PHE A 166 -10.28 -10.10 12.19
C PHE A 166 -9.03 -10.90 12.57
N PHE A 167 -8.09 -11.07 11.62
CA PHE A 167 -6.91 -11.92 11.80
C PHE A 167 -5.63 -11.12 12.10
N GLY A 168 -5.73 -9.79 12.18
CA GLY A 168 -4.58 -8.89 12.12
C GLY A 168 -3.97 -8.81 10.70
N PRO A 169 -3.12 -7.81 10.44
CA PRO A 169 -2.44 -7.61 9.15
C PRO A 169 -1.35 -8.68 8.94
N SER A 170 -1.76 -9.88 8.52
CA SER A 170 -0.95 -11.09 8.48
C SER A 170 -1.15 -11.89 7.19
N THR A 171 -0.23 -12.82 6.91
CA THR A 171 -0.37 -13.75 5.76
C THR A 171 -1.65 -14.57 5.84
N ARG A 172 -2.12 -14.90 7.04
CA ARG A 172 -3.36 -15.65 7.24
C ARG A 172 -4.58 -14.85 6.74
N ALA A 173 -4.64 -13.55 7.03
CA ALA A 173 -5.70 -12.68 6.54
C ALA A 173 -5.72 -12.60 5.00
N ASP A 174 -4.53 -12.51 4.39
CA ASP A 174 -4.39 -12.40 2.95
C ASP A 174 -4.75 -13.70 2.23
N VAL A 175 -4.31 -14.86 2.74
CA VAL A 175 -4.72 -16.18 2.22
C VAL A 175 -6.23 -16.37 2.33
N TYR A 176 -6.81 -15.99 3.47
CA TYR A 176 -8.26 -16.08 3.66
C TYR A 176 -9.01 -15.21 2.65
N THR A 177 -8.55 -13.97 2.43
CA THR A 177 -9.13 -13.05 1.44
C THR A 177 -9.09 -13.64 0.05
N VAL A 178 -7.92 -14.13 -0.38
CA VAL A 178 -7.73 -14.70 -1.72
C VAL A 178 -8.60 -15.94 -1.94
N LYS A 179 -8.67 -16.85 -0.96
CA LYS A 179 -9.45 -18.08 -1.08
C LYS A 179 -10.96 -17.82 -1.09
N THR A 180 -11.45 -16.92 -0.24
CA THR A 180 -12.89 -16.63 -0.13
C THR A 180 -13.42 -15.83 -1.32
N ASN A 181 -12.58 -15.05 -1.99
CA ASN A 181 -12.95 -14.25 -3.16
C ASN A 181 -12.49 -14.89 -4.48
N PHE A 182 -12.07 -16.17 -4.46
CA PHE A 182 -11.61 -16.92 -5.63
C PHE A 182 -10.54 -16.20 -6.47
N LEU A 183 -9.69 -15.40 -5.82
CA LEU A 183 -8.67 -14.61 -6.52
C LEU A 183 -7.50 -15.45 -7.00
N GLU A 184 -7.23 -16.59 -6.35
CA GLU A 184 -6.20 -17.55 -6.77
C GLU A 184 -6.68 -18.98 -6.55
N SER A 185 -6.31 -19.87 -7.48
CA SER A 185 -6.70 -21.28 -7.44
C SER A 185 -5.77 -22.17 -6.62
N THR A 186 -4.52 -21.75 -6.38
CA THR A 186 -3.50 -22.58 -5.73
C THR A 186 -2.59 -21.78 -4.80
N ALA A 187 -2.03 -22.46 -3.79
CA ALA A 187 -1.01 -21.88 -2.91
C ALA A 187 0.21 -21.39 -3.70
N TYR A 188 0.59 -22.11 -4.76
CA TYR A 188 1.71 -21.72 -5.62
C TYR A 188 1.48 -20.37 -6.28
N ARG A 189 0.32 -20.13 -6.90
CA ARG A 189 0.03 -18.81 -7.50
C ARG A 189 0.00 -17.68 -6.47
N PHE A 190 -0.54 -17.95 -5.27
CA PHE A 190 -0.45 -17.00 -4.16
C PHE A 190 1.02 -16.70 -3.80
N MET A 191 1.88 -17.72 -3.77
CA MET A 191 3.32 -17.52 -3.55
C MET A 191 3.94 -16.68 -4.64
N GLU A 192 3.64 -16.92 -5.91
CA GLU A 192 4.18 -16.13 -7.02
C GLU A 192 3.74 -14.67 -6.90
N ARG A 193 2.45 -14.45 -6.64
CA ARG A 193 1.86 -13.12 -6.55
C ARG A 193 2.41 -12.29 -5.37
N PHE A 194 2.51 -12.89 -4.19
CA PHE A 194 2.93 -12.19 -2.97
C PHE A 194 4.36 -12.54 -2.52
N ASN A 195 5.11 -13.26 -3.38
CA ASN A 195 6.48 -13.72 -3.19
C ASN A 195 6.75 -14.35 -1.79
N TYR A 196 5.90 -15.30 -1.35
CA TYR A 196 6.01 -15.95 -0.04
C TYR A 196 6.95 -17.16 -0.02
N THR A 197 7.62 -17.37 1.13
CA THR A 197 8.38 -18.60 1.39
C THR A 197 7.43 -19.79 1.57
N PRO A 198 7.74 -20.95 0.97
CA PRO A 198 6.78 -22.05 0.82
C PRO A 198 6.29 -22.68 2.14
N SER A 199 7.20 -22.93 3.09
CA SER A 199 6.95 -23.86 4.20
C SER A 199 5.81 -23.43 5.13
N SER A 200 5.69 -22.14 5.44
CA SER A 200 4.61 -21.63 6.31
C SER A 200 3.30 -21.37 5.56
N LEU A 201 3.35 -21.13 4.25
CA LEU A 201 2.16 -20.84 3.47
C LEU A 201 1.32 -22.09 3.23
N TYR A 202 1.94 -23.22 2.87
CA TYR A 202 1.19 -24.46 2.61
C TYR A 202 0.39 -24.93 3.83
N GLY A 203 0.93 -24.74 5.05
CA GLY A 203 0.19 -25.01 6.29
C GLY A 203 -1.08 -24.18 6.40
N ILE A 204 -0.96 -22.85 6.28
CA ILE A 204 -2.10 -21.92 6.33
C ILE A 204 -3.10 -22.24 5.20
N TRP A 205 -2.61 -22.53 3.99
CA TRP A 205 -3.47 -22.84 2.85
C TRP A 205 -4.29 -24.11 3.08
N ASN A 206 -3.67 -25.16 3.62
CA ASN A 206 -4.32 -26.43 3.91
C ASN A 206 -5.32 -26.32 5.07
N GLU A 207 -4.96 -25.60 6.14
CA GLU A 207 -5.88 -25.29 7.25
C GLU A 207 -7.17 -24.64 6.72
N MET A 208 -7.02 -23.65 5.83
CA MET A 208 -8.16 -22.93 5.26
C MET A 208 -8.97 -23.81 4.30
N THR A 209 -8.32 -24.66 3.49
CA THR A 209 -9.03 -25.63 2.64
C THR A 209 -9.86 -26.61 3.48
N LEU A 210 -9.29 -27.12 4.57
CA LEU A 210 -9.99 -28.03 5.47
C LEU A 210 -11.19 -27.35 6.12
N ALA A 211 -11.02 -26.15 6.66
CA ALA A 211 -12.11 -25.40 7.27
C ALA A 211 -13.25 -25.08 6.29
N GLN A 212 -12.92 -24.76 5.02
CA GLN A 212 -13.92 -24.64 3.94
C GLN A 212 -14.67 -25.96 3.68
N THR A 213 -13.96 -27.08 3.70
CA THR A 213 -14.55 -28.41 3.44
C THR A 213 -15.47 -28.86 4.57
N LEU A 214 -15.15 -28.47 5.81
CA LEU A 214 -15.92 -28.79 7.00
C LEU A 214 -17.16 -27.90 7.21
N GLY A 215 -17.45 -26.97 6.30
CA GLY A 215 -18.58 -26.05 6.42
C GLY A 215 -18.43 -25.05 7.57
N ALA A 216 -17.19 -24.75 7.98
CA ALA A 216 -16.90 -23.81 9.07
C ALA A 216 -17.02 -22.33 8.65
N TYR A 217 -17.66 -22.04 7.51
CA TYR A 217 -17.89 -20.70 6.97
C TYR A 217 -19.23 -20.61 6.25
#